data_AF-A0A838TE38-F1
#
_entry.id   AF-A0A838TE38-F1
#
_cell.length_a   1.000
_cell.length_b   1.000
_cell.length_c   1.000
_cell.angle_alpha   90.00
_cell.angle_beta   90.00
_cell.angle_gamma   90.00
#
_symmetry.space_group_name_H-M   'P 1'
#
loop_
_entity.id
_entity.type
_entity.pdbx_description
1 polymer ?
#
loop_
_entity_poly.entity_id
_entity_poly.type
_entity_poly.pdbx_seq_one_letter_code
_entity_poly.pdbx_strand_id
1 'polypeptide(L)'
;MIGGFIVGNQTSEVLVRGIGPSLTALDVSGALADPMLELHDSDGALLASNDNWRSDQEAEIEATTLQPNDDLEAAILRTLAPGAYTAILRGVSDGTGVGLVEAYNLD
;
A
#
# COMPACT_ATOMS: atom_id res chain seq x y z
N MET A 1 4.42 9.54 -4.74
CA MET A 1 5.27 9.37 -3.54
C MET A 1 5.98 8.02 -3.64
N ILE A 2 7.21 7.91 -3.13
CA ILE A 2 8.00 6.67 -3.14
C ILE A 2 8.40 6.37 -1.69
N GLY A 3 8.06 5.18 -1.20
CA GLY A 3 8.44 4.68 0.12
C GLY A 3 9.27 3.40 0.00
N GLY A 4 10.54 3.45 0.39
CA GLY A 4 11.40 2.28 0.42
C GLY A 4 11.35 1.58 1.79
N PHE A 5 11.40 0.25 1.80
CA PHE A 5 11.52 -0.54 3.02
C PHE A 5 12.38 -1.79 2.81
N ILE A 6 12.82 -2.39 3.92
CA ILE A 6 13.68 -3.58 3.93
C ILE A 6 12.96 -4.68 4.69
N VAL A 7 12.83 -5.84 4.07
CA VAL A 7 12.49 -7.09 4.77
C VAL A 7 13.80 -7.73 5.21
N GLY A 8 13.90 -8.00 6.51
CA GLY A 8 15.12 -8.48 7.16
C GLY A 8 15.39 -9.96 6.92
N ASN A 9 16.02 -10.63 7.88
CA ASN A 9 16.68 -11.93 7.71
C ASN A 9 15.78 -13.14 7.41
N GLN A 10 14.46 -12.98 7.47
CA GLN A 10 13.51 -14.06 7.21
C GLN A 10 12.46 -13.59 6.22
N THR A 11 11.90 -14.56 5.50
CA THR A 11 10.70 -14.32 4.70
C THR A 11 9.58 -13.90 5.64
N SER A 12 8.93 -12.78 5.34
CA SER A 12 7.86 -12.22 6.18
C SER A 12 6.62 -11.90 5.38
N GLU A 13 5.46 -12.06 6.01
CA GLU A 13 4.21 -11.51 5.48
C GLU A 13 4.16 -10.01 5.76
N VAL A 14 3.97 -9.23 4.69
CA VAL A 14 3.97 -7.76 4.74
C VAL A 14 2.69 -7.22 4.12
N LEU A 15 2.02 -6.33 4.84
CA LEU A 15 0.93 -5.51 4.31
C LEU A 15 1.46 -4.12 3.97
N VAL A 16 1.34 -3.72 2.71
CA VAL A 16 1.62 -2.34 2.28
C VAL A 16 0.30 -1.66 1.95
N ARG A 17 0.07 -0.46 2.50
CA ARG A 17 -1.15 0.33 2.30
C ARG A 17 -0.84 1.67 1.63
N GLY A 18 -1.76 2.09 0.77
CA GLY A 18 -1.81 3.42 0.16
C GLY A 18 -3.07 4.15 0.63
N ILE A 19 -2.90 5.07 1.57
CA ILE A 19 -3.99 5.79 2.22
C ILE A 19 -4.16 7.18 1.58
N GLY A 20 -5.40 7.53 1.25
CA GLY A 20 -5.77 8.75 0.54
C GLY A 20 -7.03 9.37 1.15
N PRO A 21 -8.24 8.97 0.73
CA PRO A 21 -9.50 9.52 1.23
C PRO A 21 -9.63 9.54 2.77
N SER A 22 -9.14 8.52 3.48
CA SER A 22 -9.22 8.45 4.94
C SER A 22 -8.46 9.60 5.63
N LEU A 23 -7.48 10.22 4.97
CA LEU A 23 -6.75 11.36 5.53
C LEU A 23 -7.64 12.59 5.72
N THR A 24 -8.76 12.70 5.00
CA THR A 24 -9.71 13.81 5.17
C THR A 24 -10.37 13.80 6.54
N ALA A 25 -10.60 12.62 7.13
CA ALA A 25 -11.11 12.47 8.49
C ALA A 25 -10.09 12.91 9.57
N LEU A 26 -8.83 13.09 9.18
CA LEU A 26 -7.73 13.61 10.00
C LEU A 26 -7.40 15.08 9.69
N ASP A 27 -8.34 15.80 9.06
CA ASP A 27 -8.20 17.21 8.64
C ASP A 27 -7.05 17.48 7.65
N VAL A 28 -6.59 16.47 6.92
CA VAL A 28 -5.59 16.63 5.86
C VAL A 28 -6.26 17.20 4.61
N SER A 29 -5.98 18.47 4.31
CA SER A 29 -6.47 19.13 3.09
C SER A 29 -5.80 18.57 1.84
N GLY A 30 -6.57 18.37 0.77
CA GLY A 30 -6.03 17.94 -0.52
C GLY A 30 -5.54 16.50 -0.54
N ALA A 31 -6.18 15.63 0.24
CA ALA A 31 -5.93 14.19 0.21
C ALA A 31 -6.09 13.62 -1.20
N LEU A 32 -5.26 12.63 -1.53
CA LEU A 32 -5.32 11.94 -2.80
C LEU A 32 -6.63 11.16 -2.87
N ALA A 33 -7.49 11.47 -3.85
CA ALA A 33 -8.85 10.95 -3.89
C ALA A 33 -8.95 9.48 -4.31
N ASP A 34 -7.97 9.00 -5.08
CA ASP A 34 -7.97 7.64 -5.65
C ASP A 34 -6.52 7.14 -5.72
N PRO A 35 -5.98 6.59 -4.62
CA PRO A 35 -4.62 6.07 -4.55
C PRO A 35 -4.44 4.73 -5.29
N MET A 36 -3.49 4.68 -6.22
CA MET A 36 -2.95 3.47 -6.84
C MET A 36 -1.57 3.16 -6.26
N LEU A 37 -1.43 1.97 -5.69
CA LEU A 37 -0.20 1.47 -5.09
C LEU A 37 0.47 0.44 -5.99
N GLU A 38 1.78 0.55 -6.13
CA GLU A 38 2.62 -0.49 -6.72
C GLU A 38 3.72 -0.93 -5.75
N LEU A 39 4.03 -2.21 -5.74
CA LEU A 39 5.13 -2.80 -4.99
C LEU A 39 6.16 -3.38 -5.96
N HIS A 40 7.40 -2.91 -5.85
CA HIS A 40 8.53 -3.32 -6.69
C HIS A 40 9.64 -3.96 -5.86
N ASP A 41 10.38 -4.91 -6.44
CA ASP A 41 11.58 -5.50 -5.83
C ASP A 41 12.86 -4.65 -6.04
N SER A 42 14.01 -5.16 -5.59
CA SER A 42 15.30 -4.50 -5.70
C SER A 42 15.80 -4.30 -7.13
N ASP A 43 15.31 -5.12 -8.07
CA ASP A 43 15.64 -4.99 -9.50
C ASP A 43 14.69 -4.02 -10.21
N GLY A 44 13.70 -3.46 -9.48
CA GLY A 44 12.66 -2.59 -10.01
C GLY A 44 11.55 -3.36 -10.73
N ALA A 45 11.47 -4.68 -10.57
CA ALA A 45 10.40 -5.46 -11.16
C ALA A 45 9.09 -5.23 -10.40
N LEU A 46 8.00 -4.98 -11.12
CA LEU A 46 6.67 -4.88 -10.54
C LEU A 46 6.27 -6.24 -9.98
N LEU A 47 6.08 -6.31 -8.67
CA LEU A 47 5.58 -7.49 -8.00
C LEU A 47 4.05 -7.50 -8.01
N ALA A 48 3.43 -6.41 -7.57
CA ALA A 48 1.97 -6.27 -7.46
C ALA A 48 1.55 -4.81 -7.57
N SER A 49 0.27 -4.59 -7.91
CA SER A 49 -0.37 -3.29 -7.92
C SER A 49 -1.83 -3.41 -7.50
N ASN A 50 -2.36 -2.40 -6.81
CA ASN A 50 -3.75 -2.35 -6.37
C ASN A 50 -4.21 -0.89 -6.20
N ASP A 51 -5.43 -0.58 -6.60
CA ASP A 51 -6.10 0.72 -6.40
C ASP A 51 -7.37 0.61 -5.54
N ASN A 52 -7.82 -0.59 -5.20
CA ASN A 52 -8.99 -0.83 -4.35
C ASN A 52 -8.74 -2.08 -3.52
N TRP A 53 -8.57 -1.94 -2.20
CA TRP A 53 -8.12 -3.05 -1.35
C TRP A 53 -9.08 -4.25 -1.33
N ARG A 54 -10.37 -4.02 -1.60
CA ARG A 54 -11.40 -5.07 -1.68
C ARG A 54 -11.38 -5.86 -3.01
N SER A 55 -10.63 -5.45 -4.02
CA SER A 55 -10.73 -6.07 -5.36
C SER A 55 -10.18 -7.49 -5.42
N ASP A 56 -9.05 -7.75 -4.75
CA ASP A 56 -8.26 -8.97 -4.96
C ASP A 56 -8.00 -9.78 -3.68
N GLN A 57 -7.83 -9.10 -2.53
CA GLN A 57 -7.35 -9.72 -1.28
C GLN A 57 -8.22 -9.32 -0.07
N GLU A 58 -9.51 -9.04 -0.29
CA GLU A 58 -10.43 -8.51 0.73
C GLU A 58 -10.41 -9.35 2.02
N ALA A 59 -10.63 -10.66 1.89
CA ALA A 59 -10.76 -11.55 3.04
C ALA A 59 -9.43 -11.67 3.82
N GLU A 60 -8.31 -11.76 3.11
CA GLU A 60 -6.98 -11.86 3.72
C GLU A 60 -6.58 -10.54 4.40
N ILE A 61 -6.87 -9.39 3.79
CA ILE A 61 -6.59 -8.07 4.36
C ILE A 61 -7.48 -7.81 5.58
N GLU A 62 -8.77 -8.15 5.54
CA GLU A 62 -9.66 -8.05 6.71
C GLU A 62 -9.16 -8.93 7.87
N ALA A 63 -8.61 -10.11 7.58
CA ALA A 63 -8.04 -11.00 8.59
C ALA A 63 -6.83 -10.39 9.33
N THR A 64 -6.12 -9.42 8.72
CA THR A 64 -5.04 -8.68 9.37
C THR A 64 -5.53 -7.66 10.40
N THR A 65 -6.82 -7.29 10.37
CA THR A 65 -7.41 -6.17 11.14
C THR A 65 -6.79 -4.78 10.85
N LEU A 66 -6.01 -4.69 9.77
CA LEU A 66 -5.33 -3.48 9.29
C LEU A 66 -5.84 -3.07 7.90
N GLN A 67 -7.08 -3.39 7.55
CA GLN A 67 -7.69 -2.92 6.31
C GLN A 67 -7.74 -1.38 6.27
N PRO A 68 -7.61 -0.75 5.09
CA PRO A 68 -7.98 0.65 4.92
C PRO A 68 -9.45 0.92 5.27
N ASN A 69 -9.79 2.17 5.61
CA ASN A 69 -11.16 2.51 6.03
C ASN A 69 -12.05 2.92 4.85
N ASP A 70 -11.45 3.36 3.74
CA ASP A 70 -12.16 3.74 2.52
C ASP A 70 -11.92 2.67 1.44
N ASP A 71 -12.97 2.32 0.68
CA ASP A 71 -12.91 1.25 -0.32
C ASP A 71 -12.05 1.63 -1.55
N LEU A 72 -11.83 2.94 -1.78
CA LEU A 72 -10.92 3.47 -2.82
C LEU A 72 -9.45 3.47 -2.38
N GLU A 73 -9.13 3.00 -1.18
CA GLU A 73 -7.75 2.91 -0.74
C GLU A 73 -7.08 1.63 -1.22
N ALA A 74 -5.77 1.71 -1.45
CA ALA A 74 -5.01 0.60 -1.96
C ALA A 74 -4.38 -0.22 -0.83
N ALA A 75 -4.33 -1.54 -1.00
CA ALA A 75 -3.52 -2.41 -0.15
C ALA A 75 -2.99 -3.63 -0.90
N ILE A 76 -1.79 -4.06 -0.52
CA ILE A 76 -1.12 -5.24 -1.06
C ILE A 76 -0.62 -6.06 0.12
N LEU A 77 -1.15 -7.26 0.29
CA LEU A 77 -0.67 -8.24 1.26
C LEU A 77 0.23 -9.25 0.55
N ARG A 78 1.48 -9.40 0.98
CA ARG A 78 2.42 -10.32 0.32
C ARG A 78 3.47 -10.88 1.25
N THR A 79 3.76 -12.18 1.07
CA THR A 79 4.96 -12.81 1.60
C THR A 79 6.18 -12.41 0.79
N LEU A 80 7.15 -11.76 1.43
CA LEU A 80 8.36 -11.21 0.82
C LEU A 80 9.60 -11.89 1.40
N ALA A 81 10.55 -12.24 0.54
CA ALA A 81 11.87 -12.72 0.96
C ALA A 81 12.70 -11.57 1.56
N PRO A 82 13.80 -11.87 2.28
CA PRO A 82 14.78 -10.85 2.66
C PRO A 82 15.23 -10.00 1.46
N GLY A 83 15.10 -8.69 1.56
CA GLY A 83 15.39 -7.81 0.42
C GLY A 83 14.94 -6.36 0.60
N ALA A 84 15.33 -5.52 -0.35
CA ALA A 84 14.87 -4.15 -0.47
C ALA A 84 13.67 -4.08 -1.42
N TYR A 85 12.66 -3.30 -1.02
CA TYR A 85 11.42 -3.14 -1.74
C TYR A 85 11.04 -1.66 -1.82
N THR A 86 10.34 -1.32 -2.89
CA THR A 86 9.85 0.04 -3.13
C THR A 86 8.33 0.02 -3.31
N ALA A 87 7.64 0.80 -2.49
CA ALA A 87 6.23 1.11 -2.67
C ALA A 87 6.10 2.45 -3.41
N ILE A 88 5.37 2.46 -4.52
CA ILE A 88 5.08 3.68 -5.30
C ILE A 88 3.58 3.97 -5.18
N LEU A 89 3.26 5.13 -4.63
CA LEU A 89 1.89 5.62 -4.51
C LEU A 89 1.66 6.78 -5.47
N ARG A 90 0.66 6.66 -6.34
CA ARG A 90 0.23 7.70 -7.29
C ARG A 90 -1.29 7.80 -7.32
N GLY A 91 -1.85 8.86 -7.90
CA GLY A 91 -3.27 8.90 -8.19
C GLY A 91 -3.62 8.14 -9.46
N VAL A 92 -4.78 7.49 -9.47
CA VAL A 92 -5.40 6.99 -10.71
C VAL A 92 -5.62 8.16 -11.68
N SER A 93 -5.43 7.92 -12.99
CA SER A 93 -5.58 8.93 -14.05
C SER A 93 -4.82 10.24 -13.79
N ASP A 94 -3.59 10.13 -13.28
CA ASP A 94 -2.71 11.27 -12.92
C ASP A 94 -3.27 12.19 -11.83
N GLY A 95 -4.16 11.68 -10.97
CA GLY A 95 -4.63 12.37 -9.79
C GLY A 95 -3.50 12.82 -8.86
N THR A 96 -3.60 14.03 -8.31
CA THR A 96 -2.61 14.60 -7.39
C THR A 96 -3.22 14.88 -6.03
N GLY A 97 -2.43 14.70 -4.98
CA GLY A 97 -2.86 15.00 -3.61
C GLY A 97 -1.86 14.50 -2.58
N VAL A 98 -2.22 14.65 -1.31
CA VAL A 98 -1.49 14.09 -0.18
C VAL A 98 -1.90 12.63 -0.01
N GLY A 99 -0.92 11.72 -0.10
CA GLY A 99 -1.11 10.29 0.18
C GLY A 99 -0.10 9.82 1.22
N LEU A 100 -0.44 8.74 1.92
CA LEU A 100 0.38 8.09 2.92
C LEU A 100 0.66 6.64 2.50
N VAL A 101 1.92 6.22 2.60
CA VAL A 101 2.31 4.81 2.46
C VAL A 101 2.69 4.27 3.82
N GLU A 102 2.16 3.10 4.12
CA GLU A 102 2.46 2.36 5.34
C GLU A 102 2.89 0.94 4.98
N ALA A 103 3.81 0.37 5.74
CA ALA A 103 4.23 -1.02 5.61
C ALA A 103 4.24 -1.68 6.99
N TYR A 104 3.55 -2.80 7.11
CA TYR A 104 3.43 -3.59 8.34
C TYR A 104 4.03 -4.97 8.11
N ASN A 105 4.94 -5.39 9.00
CA ASN A 105 5.32 -6.79 9.12
C ASN A 105 4.29 -7.49 10.02
N LEU A 106 3.77 -8.64 9.60
CA LEU A 106 2.69 -9.37 10.27
C LEU A 106 3.17 -10.62 11.04
N ASP A 107 4.48 -10.87 11.10
CA ASP A 107 5.08 -11.96 11.89
C ASP A 107 5.38 -11.58 13.35
#